data_AF-A0AA86GJD8-F1
#
_entry.id   AF-A0AA86GJD8-F1
#
_cell.length_a   1.000
_cell.length_b   1.000
_cell.length_c   1.000
_cell.angle_alpha   90.00
_cell.angle_beta   90.00
_cell.angle_gamma   90.00
#
_symmetry.space_group_name_H-M   'P 1'
#
loop_
_entity.id
_entity.type
_entity.pdbx_description
1 polymer ?
#
loop_
_entity_poly.entity_id
_entity_poly.type
_entity_poly.pdbx_seq_one_letter_code
_entity_poly.pdbx_strand_id
1 'polypeptide(L)' 'MTQELANTVLRVIERAPQWIRRDLDSKDAVVRIRAEESLAAMIADALDSQAAEG' A
#
# COMPACT_ATOMS: atom_id res chain seq x y z
N MET A 1 13.11 -4.80 9.89
CA MET A 1 11.72 -5.21 9.63
C MET A 1 11.48 -6.54 10.31
N THR A 2 10.36 -6.70 11.01
CA THR A 2 9.91 -8.01 11.50
C THR A 2 9.25 -8.78 10.35
N GLN A 3 9.22 -10.12 10.44
CA GLN A 3 8.54 -10.96 9.45
C GLN A 3 7.04 -10.62 9.35
N GLU A 4 6.44 -10.31 10.49
CA GLU A 4 5.03 -9.91 10.59
C GLU A 4 4.74 -8.62 9.83
N LEU A 5 5.59 -7.59 10.00
CA LEU A 5 5.46 -6.33 9.26
C LEU A 5 5.57 -6.56 7.74
N ALA A 6 6.53 -7.38 7.30
CA ALA A 6 6.68 -7.72 5.90
C ALA A 6 5.44 -8.43 5.34
N ASN A 7 4.86 -9.37 6.10
CA ASN A 7 3.64 -10.07 5.70
C ASN A 7 2.43 -9.14 5.60
N THR A 8 2.29 -8.17 6.50
CA THR A 8 1.20 -7.17 6.43
C THR A 8 1.34 -6.29 5.19
N VAL A 9 2.54 -5.79 4.89
CA VAL A 9 2.78 -5.01 3.67
C VAL A 9 2.50 -5.83 2.40
N LEU A 10 2.96 -7.09 2.35
CA LEU A 10 2.70 -7.97 1.20
C LEU A 10 1.20 -8.19 0.97
N ARG A 11 0.42 -8.45 2.03
CA ARG A 11 -1.04 -8.59 1.93
C ARG A 11 -1.72 -7.34 1.37
N VAL A 12 -1.27 -6.16 1.75
CA VAL A 12 -1.79 -4.89 1.20
C VAL A 12 -1.44 -4.77 -0.28
N ILE A 13 -0.19 -5.04 -0.66
CA ILE A 13 0.26 -4.99 -2.06
C ILE A 13 -0.50 -5.99 -2.93
N GLU A 14 -0.75 -7.21 -2.45
CA GLU A 14 -1.55 -8.22 -3.15
C GLU A 14 -2.98 -7.73 -3.41
N ARG A 15 -3.59 -7.09 -2.41
CA ARG A 15 -4.97 -6.56 -2.45
C ARG A 15 -5.11 -5.19 -3.09
N ALA A 16 -4.00 -4.55 -3.47
CA ALA A 16 -4.02 -3.24 -4.11
C ALA A 16 -4.92 -3.26 -5.37
N PRO A 17 -5.80 -2.27 -5.57
CA PRO A 17 -6.59 -2.13 -6.78
C PRO A 17 -5.75 -2.09 -8.06
N GLN A 18 -6.29 -2.60 -9.18
CA GLN A 18 -5.58 -2.59 -10.46
C GLN A 18 -5.23 -1.18 -10.95
N TRP A 19 -6.07 -0.18 -10.64
CA TRP A 19 -5.79 1.21 -11.00
C TRP A 19 -4.52 1.74 -10.31
N ILE A 20 -4.23 1.34 -9.07
CA ILE A 20 -2.99 1.73 -8.37
C ILE A 20 -1.79 1.17 -9.11
N ARG A 21 -1.83 -0.12 -9.51
CA ARG A 21 -0.72 -0.74 -10.26
C ARG A 21 -0.47 -0.04 -11.59
N ARG A 22 -1.55 0.29 -12.32
CA ARG A 22 -1.45 1.03 -13.59
C ARG A 22 -0.86 2.42 -13.37
N ASP A 23 -1.34 3.13 -12.36
CA ASP A 23 -0.96 4.51 -12.12
C ASP A 23 0.48 4.61 -11.54
N LEU A 24 0.97 3.58 -10.82
CA LEU A 24 2.37 3.45 -10.40
C LEU A 24 3.35 3.27 -11.58
N ASP A 25 2.91 2.69 -12.71
CA ASP A 25 3.74 2.57 -13.92
C ASP A 25 3.69 3.84 -14.80
N SER A 26 2.86 4.82 -14.42
CA SER A 26 2.68 6.05 -15.19
C SER A 26 3.96 6.88 -15.31
N LYS A 27 4.19 7.44 -16.49
CA LYS A 27 5.25 8.45 -16.73
C LYS A 27 4.86 9.84 -16.25
N ASP A 28 3.58 10.09 -16.02
CA ASP A 28 3.10 11.31 -15.39
C ASP A 28 3.36 11.25 -13.89
N ALA A 29 4.23 12.13 -13.40
CA ALA A 29 4.60 12.19 -12.00
C ALA A 29 3.41 12.43 -11.08
N VAL A 30 2.43 13.24 -11.49
CA VAL A 30 1.25 13.56 -10.66
C VAL A 30 0.39 12.31 -10.48
N VAL A 31 0.17 11.56 -11.57
CA VAL A 31 -0.58 10.29 -11.53
C VAL A 31 0.13 9.27 -10.65
N ARG A 32 1.45 9.16 -10.79
CA ARG A 32 2.26 8.20 -10.03
C ARG A 32 2.27 8.53 -8.53
N ILE A 33 2.45 9.81 -8.17
CA ILE A 33 2.40 10.29 -6.78
C ILE A 33 1.05 9.95 -6.13
N ARG A 34 -0.06 10.19 -6.83
CA ARG A 34 -1.39 9.85 -6.31
C ARG A 34 -1.52 8.36 -6.00
N ALA A 35 -0.95 7.50 -6.84
CA ALA A 35 -0.96 6.05 -6.62
C ALA A 35 -0.07 5.66 -5.43
N GLU A 36 1.10 6.28 -5.29
CA GLU A 36 2.00 6.12 -4.14
C GLU A 36 1.32 6.53 -2.83
N GLU A 37 0.68 7.70 -2.79
CA GLU A 37 -0.05 8.21 -1.62
C GLU A 37 -1.22 7.28 -1.23
N SER A 38 -1.96 6.80 -2.22
CA SER A 38 -3.07 5.88 -1.99
C SER A 38 -2.59 4.53 -1.46
N LEU A 39 -1.50 4.00 -2.00
CA LEU A 39 -0.90 2.76 -1.50
C LEU A 39 -0.35 2.94 -0.08
N ALA A 40 0.29 4.08 0.21
CA ALA A 40 0.78 4.39 1.54
C ALA A 40 -0.37 4.47 2.56
N ALA A 41 -1.50 5.07 2.21
CA ALA A 41 -2.69 5.10 3.06
C ALA A 41 -3.25 3.70 3.34
N MET A 42 -3.26 2.80 2.33
CA MET A 42 -3.68 1.41 2.54
C MET A 42 -2.74 0.64 3.47
N ILE A 43 -1.43 0.90 3.37
CA ILE A 43 -0.45 0.28 4.26
C ILE A 43 -0.64 0.81 5.68
N ALA A 44 -0.78 2.13 5.86
CA ALA A 44 -0.99 2.74 7.17
C ALA A 44 -2.25 2.18 7.87
N ASP A 45 -3.38 2.09 7.14
CA ASP A 45 -4.63 1.54 7.65
C ASP A 45 -4.49 0.07 8.12
N ALA A 46 -3.76 -0.75 7.36
CA ALA A 46 -3.51 -2.14 7.73
C ALA A 46 -2.58 -2.28 8.95
N LEU A 47 -1.62 -1.38 9.11
CA LEU A 47 -0.72 -1.35 10.27
C LEU A 47 -1.45 -0.89 11.53
N ASP A 48 -2.30 0.13 11.42
CA ASP A 48 -3.15 0.60 12.53
C ASP A 48 -4.14 -0.49 12.95
N SER A 49 -4.74 -1.20 12.00
CA SER A 49 -5.63 -2.33 12.26
C SER A 49 -4.90 -3.47 12.98
N GLN A 50 -3.69 -3.83 12.54
CA GLN A 50 -2.87 -4.85 13.20
C GLN A 50 -2.50 -4.45 14.63
N ALA A 51 -2.14 -3.18 14.86
CA ALA A 51 -1.79 -2.68 16.19
C ALA A 51 -2.98 -2.66 17.16
N ALA A 52 -4.21 -2.51 16.64
CA ALA A 52 -5.44 -2.54 17.44
C ALA A 52 -5.89 -3.96 17.81
N GLU A 53 -5.42 -4.99 17.09
CA GLU A 53 -5.77 -6.41 17.30
C GLU A 53 -4.82 -7.16 18.26
N GLY A 54 -3.68 -6.55 18.64
CA GLY A 54 -2.66 -7.12 19.53
C GLY A 54 -2.73 -6.60 20.97
#